data_AF-A0A1E4NN59-F1
#
_entry.id   AF-A0A1E4NN59-F1
#
_cell.length_a   1.000
_cell.length_b   1.000
_cell.length_c   1.000
_cell.angle_alpha   90.00
_cell.angle_beta   90.00
_cell.angle_gamma   90.00
#
_symmetry.space_group_name_H-M   'P 1'
#
loop_
_entity.id
_entity.type
_entity.pdbx_description
1 polymer ?
#
loop_
_entity_poly.entity_id
_entity_poly.type
_entity_poly.pdbx_seq_one_letter_code
_entity_poly.pdbx_strand_id
1 'polypeptide(L)'
;MRLRGFLASLFDLCRFRRGPEDMPWAPGLLVALLAGCVVIQSAFEAHYGAKPAIVVAVLAGWLAVLGLLKILLRGRGKPERFVQTATALASVTLLFDIIVYPLALLLPLQQILAREAAADLALSGAQTLAMFVIGILSVWELCVWIGTLRRSLELTLAGAVLMFLLLLIVNRLVAGVVAVALGGLA
;
A
#
# COMPACT_ATOMS: atom_id res chain seq x y z
N MET A 1 8.50 -0.46 22.82
CA MET A 1 7.23 0.31 22.77
C MET A 1 6.06 -0.64 22.97
N ARG A 2 5.06 -0.29 23.77
CA ARG A 2 3.87 -1.15 23.96
C ARG A 2 2.95 -1.04 22.74
N LEU A 3 2.34 -2.15 22.31
CA LEU A 3 1.43 -2.21 21.14
C LEU A 3 0.37 -1.10 21.15
N ARG A 4 -0.21 -0.80 22.31
CA ARG A 4 -1.21 0.27 22.47
C ARG A 4 -0.70 1.66 22.03
N GLY A 5 0.54 1.99 22.37
CA GLY A 5 1.14 3.28 21.98
C GLY A 5 1.37 3.37 20.47
N PHE A 6 1.72 2.25 19.83
CA PHE A 6 1.89 2.17 18.39
C PHE A 6 0.58 2.38 17.65
N LEU A 7 -0.47 1.68 18.09
CA LEU A 7 -1.80 1.82 17.51
C LEU A 7 -2.32 3.25 17.65
N ALA A 8 -2.11 3.90 18.80
CA ALA A 8 -2.48 5.31 18.98
C ALA A 8 -1.77 6.23 17.97
N SER A 9 -0.45 6.09 17.81
CA SER A 9 0.30 6.86 16.81
C SER A 9 -0.17 6.59 15.38
N LEU A 10 -0.52 5.34 15.04
CA LEU A 10 -1.09 5.00 13.74
C LEU A 10 -2.45 5.67 13.51
N PHE A 11 -3.34 5.65 14.50
CA PHE A 11 -4.62 6.34 14.40
C PHE A 11 -4.46 7.86 14.25
N ASP A 12 -3.50 8.46 14.96
CA ASP A 12 -3.20 9.89 14.83
C ASP A 12 -2.60 10.23 13.47
N LEU A 13 -1.74 9.37 12.92
CA LEU A 13 -1.20 9.50 11.57
C LEU A 13 -2.34 9.46 10.53
N CYS A 14 -3.22 8.47 10.62
CA CYS A 14 -4.37 8.31 9.72
C CYS A 14 -5.36 9.48 9.82
N ARG A 15 -5.40 10.20 10.95
CA ARG A 15 -6.19 11.42 11.15
C ARG A 15 -5.42 12.71 10.83
N PHE A 16 -4.21 12.60 10.27
CA PHE A 16 -3.32 13.72 9.97
C PHE A 16 -2.92 14.57 11.19
N ARG A 17 -3.12 14.06 12.41
CA ARG A 17 -2.76 14.74 13.68
C ARG A 17 -1.28 14.64 14.01
N ARG A 18 -0.62 13.61 13.49
CA ARG A 18 0.80 13.33 13.68
C ARG A 18 1.53 13.09 12.37
N GLY A 19 2.83 13.31 12.40
CA GLY A 19 3.71 13.09 11.27
C GLY A 19 4.37 11.71 11.29
N PRO A 20 4.99 11.29 10.17
CA PRO A 20 5.85 10.11 10.15
C PRO A 20 7.00 10.20 11.16
N GLU A 21 7.49 11.39 11.48
CA GLU A 21 8.49 11.65 12.51
C GLU A 21 8.07 11.19 13.92
N ASP A 22 6.77 11.06 14.18
CA ASP A 22 6.22 10.55 15.44
C ASP A 22 6.16 9.01 15.50
N MET A 23 6.51 8.33 14.39
CA MET A 23 6.64 6.87 14.39
C MET A 23 7.92 6.44 15.11
N PRO A 24 7.87 5.30 15.84
CA PRO A 24 9.04 4.82 16.56
C PRO A 24 10.15 4.46 15.58
N TRP A 25 11.38 4.89 15.90
CA TRP A 25 12.55 4.37 15.24
C TRP A 25 12.80 2.94 15.74
N ALA A 26 12.30 1.95 14.99
CA ALA A 26 12.42 0.54 15.32
C ALA A 26 12.57 -0.30 14.04
N PRO A 27 13.79 -0.54 13.54
CA PRO A 27 14.01 -1.32 12.32
C PRO A 27 13.39 -2.73 12.37
N GLY A 28 13.39 -3.38 13.54
CA GLY A 28 12.71 -4.67 13.72
C GLY A 28 11.20 -4.61 13.54
N LEU A 29 10.57 -3.49 13.94
CA LEU A 29 9.14 -3.26 13.69
C LEU A 29 8.87 -3.05 12.20
N LEU A 30 9.71 -2.29 11.50
CA LEU A 30 9.60 -2.12 10.06
C LEU A 30 9.65 -3.47 9.34
N VAL A 31 10.60 -4.34 9.69
CA VAL A 31 10.70 -5.69 9.09
C VAL A 31 9.43 -6.50 9.38
N ALA A 32 8.92 -6.46 10.61
CA ALA A 32 7.68 -7.17 10.96
C ALA A 32 6.46 -6.65 10.19
N LEU A 33 6.34 -5.34 10.00
CA LEU A 33 5.27 -4.72 9.23
C LEU A 33 5.36 -5.09 7.75
N LEU A 34 6.56 -5.01 7.16
CA LEU A 34 6.79 -5.41 5.78
C LEU A 34 6.46 -6.90 5.58
N ALA A 35 6.90 -7.77 6.50
CA ALA A 35 6.54 -9.18 6.47
C ALA A 35 5.01 -9.38 6.56
N GLY A 36 4.32 -8.60 7.40
CA GLY A 36 2.86 -8.58 7.48
C GLY A 36 2.22 -8.21 6.15
N CYS A 37 2.67 -7.14 5.49
CA CYS A 37 2.17 -6.74 4.17
C CYS A 37 2.39 -7.85 3.14
N VAL A 38 3.58 -8.45 3.12
CA VAL A 38 3.89 -9.58 2.22
C VAL A 38 2.93 -10.75 2.44
N VAL A 39 2.70 -11.14 3.69
CA VAL A 39 1.81 -12.27 4.02
C VAL A 39 0.38 -11.99 3.59
N ILE A 40 -0.16 -10.81 3.93
CA ILE A 40 -1.55 -10.46 3.62
C ILE A 40 -1.77 -10.33 2.11
N GLN A 41 -0.86 -9.65 1.41
CA GLN A 41 -0.93 -9.49 -0.03
C GLN A 41 -0.76 -10.82 -0.77
N SER A 42 0.19 -11.66 -0.34
CA SER A 42 0.38 -12.99 -0.95
C SER A 42 -0.84 -13.88 -0.72
N ALA A 43 -1.45 -13.83 0.47
CA ALA A 43 -2.65 -14.60 0.77
C ALA A 43 -3.85 -14.15 -0.08
N PHE A 44 -4.01 -12.84 -0.27
CA PHE A 44 -5.05 -12.28 -1.12
C PHE A 44 -4.87 -12.67 -2.59
N GLU A 45 -3.67 -12.48 -3.14
CA GLU A 45 -3.36 -12.86 -4.52
C GLU A 45 -3.51 -14.37 -4.75
N ALA A 46 -3.06 -15.21 -3.80
CA ALA A 46 -3.23 -16.66 -3.87
C ALA A 46 -4.71 -17.07 -3.87
N HIS A 47 -5.56 -16.39 -3.09
CA HIS A 47 -7.01 -16.64 -3.09
C HIS A 47 -7.63 -16.41 -4.47
N TYR A 48 -7.16 -15.41 -5.21
CA TYR A 48 -7.61 -15.12 -6.57
C TYR A 48 -6.91 -15.96 -7.66
N GLY A 49 -6.06 -16.91 -7.27
CA GLY A 49 -5.37 -17.82 -8.19
C GLY A 49 -4.18 -17.19 -8.92
N ALA A 50 -3.60 -16.10 -8.37
CA ALA A 50 -2.42 -15.48 -8.95
C ALA A 50 -1.24 -16.46 -8.99
N LYS A 51 -0.48 -16.43 -10.09
CA LYS A 51 0.74 -17.23 -10.23
C LYS A 51 1.80 -16.78 -9.22
N PRO A 52 2.65 -17.69 -8.69
CA PRO A 52 3.75 -17.30 -7.80
C PRO A 52 4.66 -16.20 -8.37
N ALA A 53 4.86 -16.19 -9.71
CA ALA A 53 5.61 -15.14 -10.40
C ALA A 53 5.02 -13.73 -10.21
N ILE A 54 3.69 -13.61 -10.14
CA ILE A 54 3.00 -12.34 -9.91
C ILE A 54 3.24 -11.85 -8.48
N VAL A 55 3.20 -12.76 -7.49
CA VAL A 55 3.50 -12.43 -6.09
C VAL A 55 4.94 -11.91 -5.98
N VAL A 56 5.91 -12.61 -6.58
CA VAL A 56 7.31 -12.16 -6.60
C VAL A 56 7.47 -10.80 -7.28
N ALA A 57 6.75 -10.58 -8.38
CA ALA A 57 6.75 -9.30 -9.10
C ALA A 57 6.21 -8.14 -8.26
N VAL A 58 5.11 -8.33 -7.55
CA VAL A 58 4.54 -7.32 -6.64
C VAL A 58 5.52 -6.98 -5.51
N LEU A 59 6.17 -7.99 -4.94
CA LEU A 59 7.19 -7.79 -3.91
C LEU A 59 8.41 -7.01 -4.43
N ALA A 60 8.85 -7.30 -5.66
CA ALA A 60 9.93 -6.55 -6.31
C ALA A 60 9.55 -5.08 -6.52
N GLY A 61 8.29 -4.80 -6.88
CA GLY A 61 7.75 -3.44 -6.98
C GLY A 61 7.85 -2.68 -5.66
N TRP A 62 7.39 -3.29 -4.56
CA TRP A 62 7.49 -2.69 -3.22
C TRP A 62 8.93 -2.45 -2.77
N LEU A 63 9.84 -3.38 -3.05
CA LEU A 63 11.27 -3.18 -2.78
C LEU A 63 11.84 -2.00 -3.56
N ALA A 64 11.43 -1.82 -4.82
CA ALA A 64 11.82 -0.66 -5.62
C ALA A 64 11.27 0.65 -5.04
N VAL A 65 10.03 0.66 -4.54
CA VAL A 65 9.44 1.82 -3.83
C VAL A 65 10.27 2.18 -2.59
N LEU A 66 10.62 1.20 -1.76
CA LEU A 66 11.44 1.43 -0.57
C LEU A 66 12.84 1.93 -0.93
N GLY A 67 13.45 1.36 -1.97
CA GLY A 67 14.74 1.78 -2.49
C GLY A 67 14.71 3.24 -2.98
N LEU A 68 13.71 3.59 -3.77
CA LEU A 68 13.52 4.95 -4.27
C LEU A 68 13.23 5.94 -3.13
N LEU A 69 12.37 5.58 -2.18
CA LEU A 69 12.11 6.40 -0.99
C LEU A 69 13.40 6.70 -0.22
N LYS A 70 14.28 5.70 -0.05
CA LYS A 70 15.59 5.88 0.59
C LYS A 70 16.48 6.86 -0.18
N ILE A 71 16.52 6.74 -1.52
CA ILE A 71 17.30 7.66 -2.38
C ILE A 71 16.76 9.08 -2.26
N LEU A 72 15.45 9.26 -2.31
CA LEU A 72 14.79 10.56 -2.22
C LEU A 72 15.04 11.25 -0.88
N LEU A 73 14.93 10.52 0.22
CA LEU A 73 15.22 11.04 1.55
C LEU A 73 16.71 11.41 1.69
N ARG A 74 17.62 10.62 1.14
CA ARG A 74 19.05 10.98 1.06
C ARG A 74 19.28 12.25 0.23
N GLY A 75 18.64 12.37 -0.92
CA GLY A 75 18.71 13.57 -1.77
C GLY A 75 18.13 14.83 -1.12
N ARG A 76 17.21 14.66 -0.16
CA ARG A 76 16.66 15.73 0.69
C ARG A 76 17.44 15.98 1.99
N GLY A 77 18.57 15.30 2.20
CA GLY A 77 19.38 15.44 3.40
C GLY A 77 18.75 14.89 4.68
N LYS A 78 17.80 13.94 4.56
CA LYS A 78 17.06 13.33 5.69
C LYS A 78 17.12 11.80 5.70
N PRO A 79 18.29 11.16 5.54
CA PRO A 79 18.42 9.71 5.53
C PRO A 79 17.86 9.03 6.79
N GLU A 80 17.97 9.69 7.94
CA GLU A 80 17.53 9.21 9.25
C GLU A 80 16.02 8.99 9.34
N ARG A 81 15.24 9.75 8.56
CA ARG A 81 13.77 9.62 8.50
C ARG A 81 13.30 8.39 7.73
N PHE A 82 14.20 7.63 7.09
CA PHE A 82 13.81 6.47 6.27
C PHE A 82 13.02 5.44 7.07
N VAL A 83 13.54 5.01 8.23
CA VAL A 83 12.90 3.96 9.03
C VAL A 83 11.50 4.39 9.47
N GLN A 84 11.36 5.63 9.92
CA GLN A 84 10.09 6.17 10.39
C GLN A 84 9.07 6.35 9.25
N THR A 85 9.52 6.88 8.10
CA THR A 85 8.68 7.05 6.91
C THR A 85 8.21 5.69 6.37
N ALA A 86 9.13 4.74 6.22
CA ALA A 86 8.81 3.40 5.76
C ALA A 86 7.88 2.67 6.75
N THR A 87 8.10 2.85 8.06
CA THR A 87 7.21 2.30 9.11
C THR A 87 5.82 2.90 9.00
N ALA A 88 5.70 4.22 8.83
CA ALA A 88 4.43 4.90 8.65
C ALA A 88 3.66 4.35 7.44
N LEU A 89 4.32 4.29 6.28
CA LEU A 89 3.71 3.79 5.04
C LEU A 89 3.32 2.31 5.14
N ALA A 90 4.22 1.45 5.65
CA ALA A 90 3.93 0.03 5.82
C ALA A 90 2.79 -0.22 6.83
N SER A 91 2.74 0.54 7.92
CA SER A 91 1.66 0.42 8.91
C SER A 91 0.31 0.83 8.35
N VAL A 92 0.29 1.90 7.55
CA VAL A 92 -0.92 2.36 6.86
C VAL A 92 -1.36 1.29 5.87
N THR A 93 -0.51 0.88 4.94
CA THR A 93 -0.87 -0.16 3.96
C THR A 93 -1.36 -1.43 4.64
N LEU A 94 -0.67 -1.93 5.67
CA LEU A 94 -1.10 -3.12 6.40
C LEU A 94 -2.48 -2.94 7.04
N LEU A 95 -2.75 -1.80 7.67
CA LEU A 95 -4.04 -1.50 8.29
C LEU A 95 -5.17 -1.46 7.25
N PHE A 96 -4.93 -0.83 6.10
CA PHE A 96 -5.92 -0.76 5.04
C PHE A 96 -6.14 -2.12 4.38
N ASP A 97 -5.08 -2.88 4.09
CA ASP A 97 -5.19 -4.22 3.50
C ASP A 97 -5.98 -5.17 4.41
N ILE A 98 -5.76 -5.15 5.73
CA ILE A 98 -6.52 -5.97 6.71
C ILE A 98 -8.04 -5.70 6.63
N ILE A 99 -8.45 -4.50 6.26
CA ILE A 99 -9.87 -4.10 6.20
C ILE A 99 -10.42 -4.28 4.79
N VAL A 100 -9.68 -3.79 3.79
CA VAL A 100 -10.10 -3.74 2.39
C VAL A 100 -10.14 -5.14 1.79
N TYR A 101 -9.17 -6.01 2.06
CA TYR A 101 -9.12 -7.33 1.43
C TYR A 101 -10.30 -8.22 1.84
N PRO A 102 -10.67 -8.38 3.12
CA PRO A 102 -11.87 -9.13 3.48
C PRO A 102 -13.16 -8.56 2.87
N LEU A 103 -13.28 -7.23 2.77
CA LEU A 103 -14.42 -6.62 2.08
C LEU A 103 -14.41 -6.93 0.58
N ALA A 104 -13.23 -6.94 -0.04
CA ALA A 104 -13.06 -7.28 -1.44
C ALA A 104 -13.41 -8.75 -1.74
N LEU A 105 -13.23 -9.67 -0.78
CA LEU A 105 -13.67 -11.07 -0.91
C LEU A 105 -15.19 -11.21 -1.04
N LEU A 106 -15.98 -10.21 -0.62
CA LEU A 106 -17.44 -10.20 -0.84
C LEU A 106 -17.82 -9.86 -2.28
N LEU A 107 -16.89 -9.26 -3.04
CA LEU A 107 -17.11 -8.83 -4.40
C LEU A 107 -16.79 -9.96 -5.38
N PRO A 108 -17.55 -10.10 -6.48
CA PRO A 108 -17.28 -11.06 -7.54
C PRO A 108 -16.13 -10.56 -8.44
N LEU A 109 -14.96 -10.28 -7.83
CA LEU A 109 -13.81 -9.66 -8.49
C LEU A 109 -13.34 -10.44 -9.71
N GLN A 110 -13.40 -11.78 -9.69
CA GLN A 110 -13.04 -12.60 -10.86
C GLN A 110 -13.95 -12.34 -12.06
N GLN A 111 -15.26 -12.20 -11.85
CA GLN A 111 -16.23 -11.90 -12.92
C GLN A 111 -16.04 -10.47 -13.44
N ILE A 112 -15.80 -9.51 -12.53
CA ILE A 112 -15.51 -8.12 -12.87
C ILE A 112 -14.22 -8.00 -13.70
N LEU A 113 -13.17 -8.73 -13.32
CA LEU A 113 -11.87 -8.70 -13.99
C LEU A 113 -11.86 -9.50 -15.30
N ALA A 114 -12.62 -10.59 -15.39
CA ALA A 114 -12.78 -11.40 -16.60
C ALA A 114 -13.57 -10.70 -17.72
N ARG A 115 -14.10 -9.48 -17.46
CA ARG A 115 -14.97 -8.74 -18.40
C ARG A 115 -16.10 -9.60 -18.94
N GLU A 116 -16.66 -10.51 -18.13
CA GLU A 116 -17.94 -11.11 -18.45
C GLU A 116 -18.93 -9.96 -18.63
N ALA A 117 -19.67 -9.97 -19.75
CA ALA A 117 -20.42 -8.82 -20.24
C ALA A 117 -21.22 -8.21 -19.09
N ALA A 118 -20.91 -6.96 -18.73
CA ALA A 118 -21.44 -6.22 -17.58
C ALA A 118 -22.97 -6.08 -17.56
N ALA A 119 -23.68 -6.61 -18.57
CA ALA A 119 -25.12 -6.60 -18.70
C ALA A 119 -25.85 -7.45 -17.64
N ASP A 120 -25.22 -8.51 -17.11
CA ASP A 120 -25.88 -9.45 -16.18
C ASP A 120 -25.31 -9.44 -14.75
N LEU A 121 -24.35 -8.53 -14.45
CA LEU A 121 -23.68 -8.47 -13.16
C LEU A 121 -24.55 -7.72 -12.13
N ALA A 122 -25.61 -8.39 -11.66
CA ALA A 122 -26.50 -7.88 -10.62
C ALA A 122 -25.80 -7.94 -9.26
N LEU A 123 -25.23 -6.81 -8.82
CA LEU A 123 -24.66 -6.69 -7.48
C LEU A 123 -25.77 -6.63 -6.43
N SER A 124 -25.63 -7.44 -5.39
CA SER A 124 -26.48 -7.30 -4.20
C SER A 124 -26.25 -5.94 -3.51
N GLY A 125 -27.23 -5.46 -2.74
CA GLY A 125 -27.08 -4.21 -1.98
C GLY A 125 -25.86 -4.20 -1.05
N ALA A 126 -25.50 -5.35 -0.49
CA ALA A 126 -24.31 -5.52 0.34
C ALA A 126 -23.00 -5.36 -0.46
N GLN A 127 -22.93 -5.92 -1.67
CA GLN A 127 -21.77 -5.78 -2.56
C GLN A 127 -21.59 -4.34 -3.04
N THR A 128 -22.67 -3.66 -3.40
CA THR A 128 -22.66 -2.24 -3.76
C THR A 128 -22.14 -1.39 -2.60
N LEU A 129 -22.63 -1.63 -1.38
CA LEU A 129 -22.14 -0.95 -0.17
C LEU A 129 -20.65 -1.23 0.07
N ALA A 130 -20.21 -2.49 -0.06
CA ALA A 130 -18.81 -2.87 0.09
C ALA A 130 -17.90 -2.13 -0.91
N MET A 131 -18.32 -2.00 -2.18
CA MET A 131 -17.59 -1.22 -3.18
C MET A 131 -17.43 0.25 -2.79
N PHE A 132 -18.51 0.88 -2.29
CA PHE A 132 -18.43 2.27 -1.83
C PHE A 132 -17.50 2.43 -0.63
N VAL A 133 -17.59 1.52 0.34
CA VAL A 133 -16.71 1.53 1.52
C VAL A 133 -15.25 1.36 1.11
N ILE A 134 -14.95 0.39 0.23
CA ILE A 134 -13.60 0.19 -0.31
C ILE A 134 -13.13 1.46 -1.02
N GLY A 135 -13.94 2.06 -1.90
CA GLY A 135 -13.58 3.29 -2.61
C GLY A 135 -13.24 4.45 -1.67
N ILE A 136 -14.04 4.66 -0.62
CA ILE A 136 -13.78 5.70 0.39
C ILE A 136 -12.49 5.40 1.14
N LEU A 137 -12.27 4.15 1.56
CA LEU A 137 -11.06 3.74 2.27
C LEU A 137 -9.81 3.91 1.40
N SER A 138 -9.88 3.55 0.11
CA SER A 138 -8.75 3.71 -0.82
C SER A 138 -8.40 5.18 -1.06
N VAL A 139 -9.40 6.06 -1.19
CA VAL A 139 -9.17 7.51 -1.28
C VAL A 139 -8.56 8.03 0.01
N TRP A 140 -9.02 7.55 1.16
CA TRP A 140 -8.47 7.97 2.44
C TRP A 140 -7.03 7.47 2.63
N GLU A 141 -6.73 6.22 2.29
CA GLU A 141 -5.37 5.67 2.30
C GLU A 141 -4.44 6.51 1.42
N LEU A 142 -4.88 6.85 0.21
CA LEU A 142 -4.15 7.73 -0.71
C LEU A 142 -3.82 9.08 -0.05
N CYS A 143 -4.80 9.71 0.60
CA CYS A 143 -4.57 10.95 1.33
C CYS A 143 -3.51 10.78 2.43
N VAL A 144 -3.56 9.70 3.21
CA VAL A 144 -2.60 9.41 4.27
C VAL A 144 -1.19 9.18 3.71
N TRP A 145 -1.08 8.46 2.59
CA TRP A 145 0.17 8.28 1.85
C TRP A 145 0.78 9.62 1.42
N ILE A 146 0.00 10.45 0.73
CA ILE A 146 0.44 11.76 0.25
C ILE A 146 0.84 12.66 1.44
N GLY A 147 0.03 12.71 2.49
CA GLY A 147 0.33 13.48 3.70
C GLY A 147 1.63 13.03 4.39
N THR A 148 1.89 11.72 4.40
CA THR A 148 3.12 11.13 4.94
C THR A 148 4.34 11.51 4.10
N LEU A 149 4.27 11.35 2.78
CA LEU A 149 5.35 11.75 1.87
C LEU A 149 5.63 13.26 1.96
N ARG A 150 4.57 14.07 2.03
CA ARG A 150 4.66 15.53 2.15
C ARG A 150 5.48 15.94 3.35
N ARG A 151 5.19 15.39 4.53
CA ARG A 151 5.90 15.71 5.78
C ARG A 151 7.31 15.13 5.80
N SER A 152 7.49 13.89 5.35
CA SER A 152 8.79 13.21 5.33
C SER A 152 9.82 13.95 4.48
N LEU A 153 9.41 14.33 3.26
CA LEU A 153 10.28 14.95 2.27
C LEU A 153 10.25 16.49 2.32
N GLU A 154 9.37 17.08 3.15
CA GLU A 154 9.08 18.53 3.20
C GLU A 154 8.75 19.08 1.80
N LEU A 155 7.65 18.56 1.25
CA LEU A 155 7.13 18.93 -0.06
C LEU A 155 5.92 19.87 0.07
N THR A 156 5.65 20.61 -1.01
CA THR A 156 4.32 21.18 -1.23
C THR A 156 3.31 20.06 -1.48
N LEU A 157 2.00 20.35 -1.40
CA LEU A 157 0.97 19.35 -1.70
C LEU A 157 1.14 18.78 -3.12
N ALA A 158 1.32 19.65 -4.12
CA ALA A 158 1.57 19.23 -5.49
C ALA A 158 2.82 18.37 -5.61
N GLY A 159 3.92 18.73 -4.93
CA GLY A 159 5.14 17.93 -4.90
C GLY A 159 4.92 16.54 -4.28
N ALA A 160 4.12 16.43 -3.22
CA ALA A 160 3.79 15.15 -2.59
C ALA A 160 2.90 14.26 -3.47
N VAL A 161 1.94 14.85 -4.19
CA VAL A 161 1.12 14.15 -5.18
C VAL A 161 2.00 13.61 -6.32
N LEU A 162 2.86 14.46 -6.90
CA LEU A 162 3.80 14.05 -7.94
C LEU A 162 4.73 12.94 -7.45
N MET A 163 5.18 13.02 -6.20
CA MET A 163 6.02 12.00 -5.59
C MET A 163 5.28 10.68 -5.42
N PHE A 164 4.05 10.71 -4.94
CA PHE A 164 3.21 9.52 -4.86
C PHE A 164 3.02 8.86 -6.22
N LEU A 165 2.70 9.66 -7.25
CA LEU A 165 2.55 9.16 -8.63
C LEU A 165 3.86 8.54 -9.15
N LEU A 166 5.01 9.14 -8.87
CA LEU A 166 6.30 8.58 -9.22
C LEU A 166 6.53 7.21 -8.57
N LEU A 167 6.27 7.11 -7.26
CA LEU A 167 6.39 5.83 -6.53
C LEU A 167 5.42 4.78 -7.09
N LEU A 168 4.20 5.17 -7.43
CA LEU A 168 3.20 4.29 -8.04
C LEU A 168 3.66 3.77 -9.41
N ILE A 169 4.18 4.66 -10.26
CA ILE A 169 4.71 4.30 -11.58
C ILE A 169 5.88 3.32 -11.43
N VAL A 170 6.82 3.61 -10.53
CA VAL A 170 7.98 2.75 -10.27
C VAL A 170 7.52 1.37 -9.80
N ASN A 171 6.58 1.32 -8.86
CA ASN A 171 6.00 0.07 -8.37
C ASN A 171 5.42 -0.77 -9.52
N ARG A 172 4.55 -0.16 -10.33
CA ARG A 172 3.87 -0.83 -11.44
C ARG A 172 4.81 -1.24 -12.56
N LEU A 173 5.79 -0.40 -12.88
CA LEU A 173 6.79 -0.67 -13.92
C LEU A 173 7.66 -1.86 -13.51
N VAL A 174 8.22 -1.84 -12.30
CA VAL A 174 9.08 -2.93 -11.81
C VAL A 174 8.30 -4.22 -11.67
N ALA A 175 7.10 -4.19 -11.08
CA ALA A 175 6.26 -5.36 -11.00
C ALA A 175 5.92 -5.91 -12.40
N GLY A 176 5.54 -5.05 -13.35
CA GLY A 176 5.27 -5.47 -14.73
C GLY A 176 6.47 -6.12 -15.40
N VAL A 177 7.65 -5.51 -15.33
CA VAL A 177 8.89 -6.04 -15.92
C VAL A 177 9.27 -7.39 -15.29
N VAL A 178 9.19 -7.52 -13.97
CA VAL A 178 9.50 -8.78 -13.28
C VAL A 178 8.48 -9.86 -13.61
N ALA A 179 7.18 -9.51 -13.69
CA ALA A 179 6.15 -10.45 -14.09
C ALA A 179 6.39 -10.98 -15.52
N VAL A 180 6.75 -10.11 -16.47
CA VAL A 180 7.13 -10.51 -17.84
C VAL A 180 8.34 -11.44 -17.82
N ALA A 181 9.40 -11.05 -17.11
CA ALA A 181 10.66 -11.80 -17.06
C ALA A 181 10.51 -13.20 -16.46
N LEU A 182 9.57 -13.36 -15.51
CA LEU A 182 9.28 -14.64 -14.84
C LEU A 182 8.17 -15.45 -15.54
N GLY A 183 7.68 -15.03 -16.71
CA GLY A 183 6.63 -15.74 -17.44
C GLY A 183 5.23 -15.63 -16.82
N GLY A 184 4.98 -14.62 -15.98
CA GLY A 184 3.71 -14.39 -15.29
C GLY A 184 2.57 -13.91 -16.19
N LEU A 185 2.85 -13.54 -17.45
CA LEU A 185 1.86 -13.09 -18.45
C LEU A 185 1.51 -14.15 -19.51
N ALA A 186 2.08 -15.37 -19.42
CA ALA A 186 1.72 -16.49 -20.29
C ALA A 186 0.55 -17.29 -19.72
#